data_AF-A0AAD7Z7L9-F1
#
_entry.id   AF-A0AAD7Z7L9-F1
#
_cell.length_a   1.000
_cell.length_b   1.000
_cell.length_c   1.000
_cell.angle_alpha   90.00
_cell.angle_beta   90.00
_cell.angle_gamma   90.00
#
_symmetry.space_group_name_H-M   'P 1'
#
loop_
_entity.id
_entity.type
_entity.pdbx_description
1 polymer ?
#
loop_
_entity_poly.entity_id
_entity_poly.type
_entity_poly.pdbx_seq_one_letter_code
_entity_poly.pdbx_strand_id
1 'polypeptide(L)'
;FSRVNVGLTHFQTFYRENIKSEVTNIPTFRQTGYTVTFVSSHDTQLQWLDSAASGNLAVKRGTTRSCVSAAGTYDFTPVGCHGFAQPSVRWNSATTPPTPVRLIAVSHSMGGRVLSTENVKDMFINVLSEDGKLKTRLGPLTGKPGADGKMAYNFELMVSEGENLMLEPTAGTLLFSPRTRII
;
A
#
# COMPACT_ATOMS: atom_id res chain seq x y z
N PHE A 1 -96.32 -9.44 26.32
CA PHE A 1 -95.70 -8.26 25.69
C PHE A 1 -95.22 -7.37 26.84
N SER A 2 -93.94 -7.07 27.10
CA SER A 2 -92.72 -7.08 26.30
C SER A 2 -91.49 -7.37 27.18
N ARG A 3 -90.38 -7.70 26.50
CA ARG A 3 -89.11 -8.22 27.00
C ARG A 3 -88.21 -7.14 27.65
N VAL A 4 -87.47 -7.55 28.69
CA VAL A 4 -86.01 -7.48 28.92
C VAL A 4 -85.23 -6.24 28.45
N ASN A 5 -84.50 -5.58 29.37
CA ASN A 5 -83.02 -5.63 29.39
C ASN A 5 -82.40 -4.95 30.63
N VAL A 6 -81.41 -5.63 31.19
CA VAL A 6 -80.52 -5.20 32.29
C VAL A 6 -79.37 -4.41 31.68
N GLY A 7 -79.06 -3.25 32.25
CA GLY A 7 -77.87 -2.46 31.88
C GLY A 7 -76.95 -2.32 33.08
N LEU A 8 -75.91 -3.16 33.17
CA LEU A 8 -74.73 -2.90 33.99
C LEU A 8 -73.94 -1.75 33.35
N THR A 9 -73.84 -0.60 34.01
CA THR A 9 -72.91 0.46 33.63
C THR A 9 -71.54 0.16 34.23
N HIS A 10 -70.70 -0.52 33.45
CA HIS A 10 -69.28 -0.65 33.74
C HIS A 10 -68.58 0.64 33.25
N PHE A 11 -68.22 1.53 34.15
CA PHE A 11 -67.36 2.66 33.81
C PHE A 11 -65.93 2.14 33.65
N GLN A 12 -65.51 1.89 32.41
CA GLN A 12 -64.10 1.73 32.08
C GLN A 12 -63.43 3.11 32.15
N THR A 13 -62.56 3.30 33.14
CA THR A 13 -61.63 4.43 33.18
C THR A 13 -60.61 4.24 32.05
N PHE A 14 -60.74 5.00 30.97
CA PHE A 14 -59.70 5.09 29.95
C PHE A 14 -58.56 5.95 30.49
N TYR A 15 -57.40 5.34 30.80
CA TYR A 15 -56.16 6.10 30.94
C TYR A 15 -55.73 6.57 29.55
N ARG A 16 -55.82 7.89 29.30
CA ARG A 16 -55.09 8.53 28.20
C ARG A 16 -53.68 8.85 28.69
N GLU A 17 -52.72 7.99 28.39
CA GLU A 17 -51.34 8.42 28.37
C GLU A 17 -51.14 9.32 27.15
N ASN A 18 -51.02 10.63 27.40
CA ASN A 18 -50.55 11.56 26.39
C ASN A 18 -49.05 11.29 26.18
N ILE A 19 -48.72 10.43 25.22
CA ILE A 19 -47.35 10.29 24.74
C ILE A 19 -46.97 11.63 24.12
N LYS A 20 -46.15 12.42 24.83
CA LYS A 20 -45.49 13.59 24.25
C LYS A 20 -44.49 13.07 23.23
N SER A 21 -44.82 13.15 21.95
CA SER A 21 -43.84 12.95 20.89
C SER A 21 -42.91 14.16 20.86
N GLU A 22 -41.67 13.95 21.28
CA GLU A 22 -40.60 14.93 21.11
C GLU A 22 -39.97 14.68 19.73
N VAL A 23 -40.15 15.61 18.80
CA VAL A 23 -39.50 15.57 17.48
C VAL A 23 -38.22 16.39 17.60
N THR A 24 -37.11 15.72 17.83
CA THR A 24 -35.78 16.35 17.81
C THR A 24 -35.30 16.46 16.36
N ASN A 25 -34.95 17.67 15.91
CA ASN A 25 -34.30 17.87 14.62
C ASN A 25 -32.87 17.33 14.70
N ILE A 26 -32.67 16.11 14.20
CA ILE A 26 -31.35 15.48 14.09
C ILE A 26 -30.61 16.14 12.91
N PRO A 27 -29.33 16.54 13.05
CA PRO A 27 -28.57 17.02 11.91
C PRO A 27 -28.55 15.96 10.81
N THR A 28 -28.60 16.41 9.55
CA THR A 28 -28.58 15.52 8.39
C THR A 28 -27.34 14.64 8.44
N PHE A 29 -27.54 13.32 8.44
CA PHE A 29 -26.45 12.37 8.32
C PHE A 29 -25.73 12.59 6.98
N ARG A 30 -24.42 12.86 7.04
CA ARG A 30 -23.58 12.99 5.85
C ARG A 30 -22.47 11.95 5.93
N GLN A 31 -22.56 10.93 5.08
CA GLN A 31 -21.45 10.02 4.87
C GLN A 31 -20.29 10.78 4.22
N THR A 32 -19.12 10.79 4.86
CA THR A 32 -17.93 11.53 4.40
C THR A 32 -16.92 10.66 3.67
N GLY A 33 -17.15 9.35 3.60
CA GLY A 33 -16.31 8.42 2.85
C GLY A 33 -16.63 6.95 3.06
N TYR A 34 -15.80 6.10 2.47
CA TYR A 34 -15.87 4.65 2.57
C TYR A 34 -14.60 4.14 3.25
N THR A 35 -14.78 3.32 4.29
CA THR A 35 -13.64 2.74 4.99
C THR A 35 -13.01 1.63 4.16
N VAL A 36 -11.68 1.68 4.04
CA VAL A 36 -10.84 0.55 3.64
C VAL A 36 -9.90 0.20 4.79
N THR A 37 -9.66 -1.10 4.99
CA THR A 37 -8.70 -1.61 5.97
C THR A 37 -7.55 -2.26 5.23
N PHE A 38 -6.32 -1.91 5.59
CA PHE A 38 -5.09 -2.49 5.08
C PHE A 38 -4.42 -3.33 6.16
N VAL A 39 -3.82 -4.44 5.76
CA VAL A 39 -2.88 -5.21 6.59
C VAL A 39 -1.56 -5.27 5.84
N SER A 40 -0.54 -4.59 6.34
CA SER A 40 0.77 -4.50 5.69
C SER A 40 1.87 -5.18 6.50
N SER A 41 2.76 -5.88 5.82
CA SER A 41 3.98 -6.45 6.42
C SER A 41 5.00 -5.37 6.82
N HIS A 42 4.98 -4.21 6.16
CA HIS A 42 5.94 -3.11 6.33
C HIS A 42 5.25 -1.74 6.22
N ASP A 43 5.91 -0.69 6.67
CA ASP A 43 5.48 0.68 6.38
C ASP A 43 5.59 0.93 4.87
N THR A 44 4.55 1.49 4.26
CA THR A 44 4.54 1.84 2.82
C THR A 44 3.67 3.06 2.57
N GLN A 45 3.93 3.74 1.46
CA GLN A 45 2.97 4.67 0.89
C GLN A 45 2.17 3.94 -0.19
N LEU A 46 0.87 4.19 -0.26
CA LEU A 46 0.00 3.75 -1.34
C LEU A 46 -0.35 4.94 -2.20
N GLN A 47 -0.10 4.84 -3.49
CA GLN A 47 -0.78 5.65 -4.48
C GLN A 47 -2.12 4.99 -4.76
N TRP A 48 -3.19 5.77 -4.82
CA TRP A 48 -4.51 5.27 -5.20
C TRP A 48 -5.04 6.04 -6.40
N LEU A 49 -5.78 5.34 -7.25
CA LEU A 49 -6.47 5.88 -8.41
C LEU A 49 -7.91 5.37 -8.40
N ASP A 50 -8.87 6.27 -8.63
CA ASP A 50 -10.23 5.93 -8.99
C ASP A 50 -10.60 6.49 -10.37
N SER A 51 -11.88 6.45 -10.75
CA SER A 51 -12.34 6.95 -12.06
C SER A 51 -12.21 8.47 -12.26
N ALA A 52 -12.04 9.25 -11.19
CA ALA A 52 -12.08 10.70 -11.18
C ALA A 52 -10.85 11.37 -10.57
N ALA A 53 -10.15 10.70 -9.66
CA ALA A 53 -9.09 11.28 -8.84
C ALA A 53 -7.99 10.26 -8.51
N SER A 54 -6.85 10.79 -8.08
CA SER A 54 -5.77 10.01 -7.48
C SER A 54 -5.27 10.68 -6.22
N GLY A 55 -4.57 9.93 -5.38
CA GLY A 55 -3.99 10.46 -4.16
C GLY A 55 -3.00 9.51 -3.52
N ASN A 56 -2.58 9.88 -2.31
CA ASN A 56 -1.62 9.12 -1.53
C ASN A 56 -2.19 8.78 -0.16
N LEU A 57 -1.81 7.62 0.36
CA LEU A 57 -2.13 7.18 1.71
C LEU A 57 -0.89 6.57 2.37
N ALA A 58 -0.57 6.97 3.59
CA ALA A 58 0.41 6.26 4.39
C ALA A 58 -0.23 5.03 5.04
N VAL A 59 0.39 3.87 4.86
CA VAL A 59 -0.01 2.61 5.50
C VAL A 59 1.12 2.14 6.40
N LYS A 60 0.82 1.98 7.68
CA LYS A 60 1.76 1.44 8.66
C LYS A 60 1.77 -0.08 8.64
N ARG A 61 2.92 -0.66 9.02
CA ARG A 61 3.04 -2.08 9.33
C ARG A 61 1.94 -2.49 10.32
N GLY A 62 1.35 -3.65 10.08
CA GLY A 62 0.17 -4.12 10.80
C GLY A 62 -1.12 -3.61 10.16
N THR A 63 -2.10 -3.29 10.97
CA THR A 63 -3.43 -2.86 10.49
C THR A 63 -3.54 -1.35 10.42
N THR A 64 -3.91 -0.83 9.24
CA THR A 64 -4.24 0.59 9.03
C THR A 64 -5.65 0.72 8.52
N ARG A 65 -6.47 1.60 9.12
CA ARG A 65 -7.82 1.93 8.64
C ARG A 65 -7.79 3.32 8.03
N SER A 66 -8.31 3.46 6.82
CA SER A 66 -8.38 4.73 6.11
C SER A 66 -9.72 4.91 5.41
N CYS A 67 -10.00 6.14 4.96
CA CYS A 67 -11.20 6.48 4.22
C CYS A 67 -10.84 6.94 2.81
N VAL A 68 -11.61 6.47 1.83
CA VAL A 68 -11.64 7.04 0.48
C VAL A 68 -12.89 7.91 0.33
N SER A 69 -12.81 8.94 -0.52
CA SER A 69 -13.80 10.01 -0.59
C SER A 69 -15.11 9.61 -1.25
N ALA A 70 -15.10 8.62 -2.16
CA ALA A 70 -16.27 8.23 -2.95
C ALA A 70 -16.52 6.72 -2.95
N ALA A 71 -17.75 6.32 -3.30
CA ALA A 71 -18.03 4.92 -3.60
C ALA A 71 -17.44 4.60 -4.97
N GLY A 72 -16.78 3.46 -5.11
CA GLY A 72 -16.27 3.05 -6.41
C GLY A 72 -15.19 1.98 -6.32
N THR A 73 -14.48 1.85 -7.43
CA THR A 73 -13.32 0.99 -7.55
C THR A 73 -12.05 1.83 -7.47
N TYR A 74 -11.08 1.33 -6.70
CA TYR A 74 -9.80 1.94 -6.45
C TYR A 74 -8.70 0.94 -6.81
N ASP A 75 -7.65 1.42 -7.47
CA ASP A 75 -6.41 0.69 -7.66
C ASP A 75 -5.37 1.23 -6.68
N PHE A 76 -4.93 0.39 -5.74
CA PHE A 76 -3.94 0.74 -4.72
C PHE A 76 -2.56 0.20 -5.11
N THR A 77 -1.63 1.10 -5.41
CA THR A 77 -0.26 0.79 -5.82
C THR A 77 0.71 1.15 -4.71
N PRO A 78 1.32 0.17 -4.01
CA PRO A 78 2.36 0.47 -3.04
C PRO A 78 3.61 1.05 -3.70
N VAL A 79 4.18 2.06 -3.06
CA VAL A 79 5.41 2.73 -3.47
C VAL A 79 6.36 2.85 -2.28
N GLY A 80 7.65 2.67 -2.54
CA GLY A 80 8.71 2.73 -1.55
C GLY A 80 9.75 1.63 -1.76
N CYS A 81 10.49 1.31 -0.70
CA CYS A 81 11.60 0.35 -0.76
C CYS A 81 11.14 -1.12 -0.73
N HIS A 82 9.85 -1.43 -0.73
CA HIS A 82 9.36 -2.80 -0.67
C HIS A 82 8.62 -3.17 -1.95
N GLY A 83 8.94 -4.34 -2.50
CA GLY A 83 8.24 -4.93 -3.63
C GLY A 83 7.15 -5.87 -3.15
N PHE A 84 6.01 -5.84 -3.82
CA PHE A 84 4.85 -6.66 -3.49
C PHE A 84 4.53 -7.58 -4.67
N ALA A 85 4.06 -8.80 -4.38
CA ALA A 85 3.79 -9.79 -5.43
C ALA A 85 2.78 -9.29 -6.48
N GLN A 86 1.81 -8.49 -6.04
CA GLN A 86 0.92 -7.74 -6.91
C GLN A 86 1.36 -6.27 -6.88
N PRO A 87 1.69 -5.66 -8.04
CA PRO A 87 2.13 -4.26 -8.09
C PRO A 87 0.99 -3.27 -7.80
N SER A 88 -0.26 -3.71 -7.92
CA SER A 88 -1.44 -2.94 -7.56
C SER A 88 -2.54 -3.87 -7.08
N VAL A 89 -3.39 -3.40 -6.16
CA VAL A 89 -4.55 -4.14 -5.66
C VAL A 89 -5.83 -3.37 -6.00
N ARG A 90 -6.70 -4.01 -6.77
CA ARG A 90 -8.02 -3.46 -7.10
C ARG A 90 -9.01 -3.75 -5.99
N TRP A 91 -9.65 -2.72 -5.46
CA TRP A 91 -10.61 -2.80 -4.36
C TRP A 91 -11.87 -2.00 -4.68
N ASN A 92 -13.05 -2.54 -4.41
CA ASN A 92 -14.32 -1.87 -4.66
C ASN A 92 -15.14 -1.74 -3.37
N SER A 93 -15.53 -0.51 -3.03
CA SER A 93 -16.25 -0.18 -1.79
C SER A 93 -17.63 -0.82 -1.64
N ALA A 94 -18.27 -1.26 -2.73
CA ALA A 94 -19.62 -1.80 -2.75
C ALA A 94 -19.66 -3.33 -2.86
N THR A 95 -18.70 -3.92 -3.59
CA THR A 95 -18.69 -5.37 -3.88
C THR A 95 -17.64 -6.14 -3.11
N THR A 96 -16.61 -5.48 -2.57
CA THR A 96 -15.60 -6.19 -1.78
C THR A 96 -16.17 -6.48 -0.40
N PRO A 97 -16.10 -7.73 0.09
CA PRO A 97 -16.40 -8.04 1.49
C PRO A 97 -15.58 -7.15 2.43
N PRO A 98 -15.96 -7.01 3.71
CA PRO A 98 -15.21 -6.26 4.72
C PRO A 98 -13.88 -6.94 5.12
N THR A 99 -13.21 -7.58 4.16
CA THR A 99 -11.89 -8.19 4.28
C THR A 99 -10.81 -7.15 4.01
N PRO A 100 -9.73 -7.10 4.81
CA PRO A 100 -8.65 -6.16 4.58
C PRO A 100 -7.90 -6.40 3.26
N VAL A 101 -7.45 -5.32 2.64
CA VAL A 101 -6.45 -5.34 1.56
C VAL A 101 -5.11 -5.76 2.18
N ARG A 102 -4.54 -6.88 1.72
CA ARG A 102 -3.28 -7.43 2.25
C ARG A 102 -2.09 -7.00 1.40
N LEU A 103 -1.09 -6.42 2.04
CA LEU A 103 0.14 -5.92 1.42
C LEU A 103 1.34 -6.66 2.04
N ILE A 104 1.69 -7.78 1.44
CA ILE A 104 2.83 -8.60 1.88
C ILE A 104 3.99 -8.36 0.92
N ALA A 105 5.04 -7.75 1.45
CA ALA A 105 6.26 -7.51 0.70
C ALA A 105 6.95 -8.86 0.45
N VAL A 106 7.48 -9.02 -0.76
CA VAL A 106 8.22 -10.22 -1.20
C VAL A 106 9.67 -9.91 -1.56
N SER A 107 9.99 -8.62 -1.66
CA SER A 107 11.33 -8.13 -1.95
C SER A 107 11.57 -6.76 -1.34
N HIS A 108 12.84 -6.38 -1.23
CA HIS A 108 13.30 -5.08 -0.79
C HIS A 108 14.19 -4.45 -1.85
N SER A 109 14.07 -3.13 -2.02
CA SER A 109 15.00 -2.36 -2.82
C SER A 109 16.33 -2.26 -2.09
N MET A 110 17.40 -2.67 -2.77
CA MET A 110 18.76 -2.55 -2.30
C MET A 110 19.54 -1.64 -3.23
N GLY A 111 20.10 -0.59 -2.65
CA GLY A 111 20.96 0.36 -3.34
C GLY A 111 22.42 0.07 -3.09
N GLY A 112 23.24 0.21 -4.12
CA GLY A 112 24.69 0.10 -4.03
C GLY A 112 25.40 1.14 -4.86
N ARG A 113 26.71 1.24 -4.66
CA ARG A 113 27.55 2.21 -5.35
C ARG A 113 28.92 1.64 -5.66
N VAL A 114 29.38 1.85 -6.89
CA VAL A 114 30.78 1.64 -7.28
C VAL A 114 31.49 2.98 -7.28
N LEU A 115 32.68 3.03 -6.69
CA LEU A 115 33.53 4.21 -6.67
C LEU A 115 34.70 4.01 -7.62
N SER A 116 35.01 5.03 -8.42
CA SER A 116 36.12 5.01 -9.38
C SER A 116 36.86 6.35 -9.34
N THR A 117 38.17 6.34 -9.56
CA THR A 117 38.95 7.57 -9.80
C THR A 117 38.79 8.09 -11.24
N GLU A 118 38.27 7.25 -12.13
CA GLU A 118 38.08 7.56 -13.54
C GLU A 118 36.60 7.60 -13.91
N ASN A 119 36.26 8.49 -14.85
CA ASN A 119 34.92 8.55 -15.42
C ASN A 119 34.83 7.68 -16.67
N VAL A 120 34.22 6.51 -16.53
CA VAL A 120 33.91 5.58 -17.62
C VAL A 120 32.43 5.62 -17.98
N LYS A 121 32.11 5.28 -19.24
CA LYS A 121 30.75 5.29 -19.80
C LYS A 121 30.09 3.91 -19.84
N ASP A 122 30.87 2.86 -19.61
CA ASP A 122 30.50 1.46 -19.75
C ASP A 122 30.55 0.72 -18.40
N MET A 123 30.18 1.41 -17.32
CA MET A 123 30.04 0.81 -15.99
C MET A 123 28.74 -0.01 -15.92
N PHE A 124 28.84 -1.30 -15.64
CA PHE A 124 27.69 -2.18 -15.41
C PHE A 124 27.86 -2.99 -14.11
N ILE A 125 26.76 -3.49 -13.57
CA ILE A 125 26.77 -4.51 -12.51
C ILE A 125 26.11 -5.77 -13.04
N ASN A 126 26.86 -6.87 -13.11
CA ASN A 126 26.29 -8.18 -13.29
C ASN A 126 25.71 -8.63 -11.95
N VAL A 127 24.44 -9.02 -11.95
CA VAL A 127 23.75 -9.59 -10.79
C VAL A 127 23.64 -11.09 -11.05
N LEU A 128 24.36 -11.86 -10.26
CA LEU A 128 24.49 -13.31 -10.41
C LEU A 128 23.76 -14.01 -9.27
N SER A 129 23.15 -15.16 -9.54
CA SER A 129 22.68 -16.07 -8.49
C SER A 129 23.86 -16.70 -7.75
N GLU A 130 23.56 -17.36 -6.62
CA GLU A 130 24.56 -18.07 -5.82
C GLU A 130 25.36 -19.13 -6.60
N ASP A 131 24.76 -19.75 -7.62
CA ASP A 131 25.42 -20.69 -8.54
C ASP A 131 26.21 -20.01 -9.69
N GLY A 132 26.33 -18.68 -9.66
CA GLY A 132 27.09 -17.88 -10.62
C GLY A 132 26.37 -17.58 -11.93
N LYS A 133 25.09 -17.95 -12.10
CA LYS A 133 24.33 -17.63 -13.32
C LYS A 133 23.93 -16.15 -13.34
N LEU A 134 24.06 -15.53 -14.51
CA LEU A 134 23.60 -14.16 -14.72
C LEU A 134 22.08 -14.07 -14.65
N LYS A 135 21.57 -13.35 -13.65
CA LYS A 135 20.13 -13.05 -13.51
C LYS A 135 19.74 -11.80 -14.26
N THR A 136 20.53 -10.73 -14.09
CA THR A 136 20.30 -9.46 -14.76
C THR A 136 21.60 -8.66 -14.82
N ARG A 137 21.61 -7.63 -15.66
CA ARG A 137 22.73 -6.69 -15.79
C ARG A 137 22.20 -5.26 -15.65
N LEU A 138 22.71 -4.53 -14.66
CA LEU A 138 22.35 -3.15 -14.39
C LEU A 138 23.30 -2.20 -15.12
N GLY A 139 22.75 -1.18 -15.78
CA GLY A 139 23.52 -0.13 -16.45
C GLY A 139 23.24 0.01 -17.96
N PRO A 140 24.04 0.82 -18.67
CA PRO A 140 25.25 1.49 -18.18
C PRO A 140 24.93 2.53 -17.11
N LEU A 141 25.69 2.51 -16.02
CA LEU A 141 25.52 3.43 -14.90
C LEU A 141 26.15 4.78 -15.22
N THR A 142 25.50 5.86 -14.80
CA THR A 142 26.03 7.22 -14.94
C THR A 142 26.86 7.59 -13.72
N GLY A 143 28.14 7.90 -13.93
CA GLY A 143 29.03 8.38 -12.89
C GLY A 143 28.66 9.80 -12.47
N LYS A 144 28.55 10.02 -11.16
CA LYS A 144 28.37 11.35 -10.56
C LYS A 144 29.62 11.73 -9.77
N PRO A 145 30.18 12.94 -9.94
CA PRO A 145 31.31 13.39 -9.11
C PRO A 145 30.94 13.41 -7.62
N GLY A 146 31.75 12.79 -6.79
CA GLY A 146 31.69 12.81 -5.33
C GLY A 146 32.52 13.95 -4.74
N ALA A 147 32.25 14.30 -3.48
CA ALA A 147 32.99 15.33 -2.76
C ALA A 147 34.47 14.98 -2.54
N ASP A 148 34.83 13.69 -2.64
CA ASP A 148 36.18 13.15 -2.54
C ASP A 148 36.94 13.15 -3.88
N GLY A 149 36.37 13.74 -4.93
CA GLY A 149 36.95 13.77 -6.28
C GLY A 149 36.81 12.46 -7.05
N LYS A 150 36.16 11.43 -6.47
CA LYS A 150 35.88 10.16 -7.15
C LYS A 150 34.54 10.20 -7.88
N MET A 151 34.39 9.37 -8.89
CA MET A 151 33.13 9.11 -9.56
C MET A 151 32.33 8.04 -8.80
N ALA A 152 31.06 8.33 -8.58
CA ALA A 152 30.08 7.48 -7.93
C ALA A 152 29.07 6.92 -8.94
N TYR A 153 29.00 5.61 -9.07
CA TYR A 153 28.05 4.90 -9.93
C TYR A 153 27.03 4.17 -9.06
N ASN A 154 25.86 4.79 -8.89
CA ASN A 154 24.79 4.24 -8.06
C ASN A 154 23.92 3.27 -8.87
N PHE A 155 23.46 2.22 -8.23
CA PHE A 155 22.48 1.28 -8.77
C PHE A 155 21.47 0.89 -7.69
N GLU A 156 20.32 0.39 -8.13
CA GLU A 156 19.23 -0.08 -7.29
C GLU A 156 18.68 -1.38 -7.88
N LEU A 157 18.33 -2.35 -7.03
CA LEU A 157 17.81 -3.65 -7.44
C LEU A 157 16.82 -4.19 -6.40
N MET A 158 15.75 -4.85 -6.85
CA MET A 158 14.80 -5.53 -5.97
C MET A 158 15.30 -6.94 -5.62
N VAL A 159 15.62 -7.18 -4.35
CA VAL A 159 16.13 -8.46 -3.83
C VAL A 159 15.04 -9.16 -3.04
N SER A 160 14.79 -10.44 -3.31
CA SER A 160 13.80 -11.21 -2.57
C SER A 160 14.28 -11.51 -1.15
N GLU A 161 13.36 -11.70 -0.21
CA GLU A 161 13.74 -12.05 1.17
C GLU A 161 14.50 -13.39 1.22
N GLY A 162 15.69 -13.38 1.84
CA GLY A 162 16.55 -14.56 1.97
C GLY A 162 17.32 -14.95 0.70
N GLU A 163 17.26 -14.13 -0.35
CA GLU A 163 17.98 -14.37 -1.60
C GLU A 163 19.45 -13.94 -1.51
N ASN A 164 20.38 -14.86 -1.79
CA ASN A 164 21.80 -14.53 -1.92
C ASN A 164 22.13 -14.16 -3.38
N LEU A 165 22.75 -13.01 -3.57
CA LEU A 165 23.18 -12.54 -4.89
C LEU A 165 24.67 -12.18 -4.88
N MET A 166 25.35 -12.46 -5.99
CA MET A 166 26.70 -11.99 -6.23
C MET A 166 26.68 -10.81 -7.19
N LEU A 167 27.16 -9.67 -6.73
CA LEU A 167 27.30 -8.45 -7.52
C LEU A 167 28.72 -8.36 -8.07
N GLU A 168 28.84 -8.27 -9.38
CA GLU A 168 30.11 -8.14 -10.08
C GLU A 168 30.10 -6.86 -10.94
N PRO A 169 30.82 -5.80 -10.52
CA PRO A 169 30.99 -4.62 -11.35
C PRO A 169 31.90 -4.92 -12.55
N THR A 170 31.54 -4.38 -13.71
CA THR A 170 32.27 -4.57 -14.97
C THR A 170 32.38 -3.25 -15.74
N ALA A 171 33.55 -3.03 -16.36
CA ALA A 171 33.83 -1.98 -17.33
C ALA A 171 35.03 -2.44 -18.17
N GLY A 172 35.14 -1.97 -19.41
CA GLY A 172 36.18 -2.41 -20.34
C GLY A 172 37.60 -2.00 -19.96
N THR A 173 37.75 -0.93 -19.17
CA THR A 173 39.06 -0.33 -18.83
C THR A 173 39.41 -0.37 -17.35
N LEU A 174 38.50 -0.83 -16.48
CA LEU A 174 38.71 -0.78 -15.02
C LEU A 174 38.91 -2.17 -14.43
N LEU A 175 39.77 -2.24 -13.41
CA LEU A 175 39.87 -3.37 -12.51
C LEU A 175 39.11 -3.06 -11.22
N PHE A 176 38.43 -4.05 -10.66
CA PHE A 176 37.56 -3.87 -9.48
C PHE A 176 38.13 -4.58 -8.25
N SER A 177 38.03 -3.92 -7.10
CA SER A 177 38.39 -4.47 -5.79
C SER A 177 37.36 -4.07 -4.72
N PRO A 178 36.67 -5.03 -4.08
CA PRO A 178 36.69 -6.45 -4.41
C PRO A 178 36.11 -6.69 -5.81
N ARG A 179 36.51 -7.80 -6.46
CA ARG A 179 35.98 -8.17 -7.79
C ARG A 179 34.49 -8.48 -7.74
N THR A 180 34.02 -9.06 -6.63
CA THR A 180 32.63 -9.39 -6.40
C THR A 180 32.24 -9.09 -4.95
N ARG A 181 30.94 -8.92 -4.73
CA ARG A 181 30.35 -8.81 -3.39
C ARG A 181 29.13 -9.70 -3.30
N ILE A 182 29.08 -10.57 -2.29
CA ILE A 182 27.88 -11.35 -1.95
C ILE A 182 27.02 -10.49 -1.02
N ILE A 183 25.72 -10.48 -1.30
CA ILE A 183 24.69 -9.79 -0.51
C ILE A 183 23.53 -10.74 -0.22
#